data_AF-A0A3M2SLH7-F1
#
_entry.id   AF-A0A3M2SLH7-F1
#
_cell.length_a   1.000
_cell.length_b   1.000
_cell.length_c   1.000
_cell.angle_alpha   90.00
_cell.angle_beta   90.00
_cell.angle_gamma   90.00
#
_symmetry.space_group_name_H-M   'P 1'
#
loop_
_entity.id
_entity.type
_entity.pdbx_description
1 polymer ?
#
loop_
_entity_poly.entity_id
_entity_poly.type
_entity_poly.pdbx_seq_one_letter_code
_entity_poly.pdbx_strand_id
1 'polypeptide(L)'
;MDAATTSQRQTLTYKGVHDLLLHWQDGSESMYKELSRLRDVLGDTYCYDVKEWQIPRKDSHCELNAYLLGWRKAHGAKGNLLIVYYAGRGSMGKGRESVWLCSNNANSERVNWTALQVVLTSGTESDVLIIADCCHSGSPGYPSEIRAYGVVELLAACGFESVAPMDGEHCFTLNLVEQLKKDHGMDCKTSLFYTELLCRLTEYAPSGIEQRAGEL
;
A
#
# COMPACT_ATOMS: atom_id res chain seq x y z
N MET A 1 -19.64 28.80 36.42
CA MET A 1 -18.48 29.45 35.80
C MET A 1 -17.75 28.35 35.04
N ASP A 2 -18.17 28.13 33.80
CA ASP A 2 -17.66 27.07 32.94
C ASP A 2 -16.50 27.60 32.11
N ALA A 3 -15.31 27.03 32.31
CA ALA A 3 -14.19 27.20 31.39
C ALA A 3 -14.05 25.92 30.58
N ALA A 4 -14.80 25.86 29.47
CA ALA A 4 -14.56 24.88 28.43
C ALA A 4 -13.17 25.15 27.84
N THR A 5 -12.21 24.29 28.17
CA THR A 5 -10.90 24.27 27.50
C THR A 5 -11.11 23.65 26.13
N THR A 6 -11.36 24.48 25.12
CA THR A 6 -11.36 24.08 23.72
C THR A 6 -9.94 23.66 23.36
N SER A 7 -9.68 22.35 23.40
CA SER A 7 -8.48 21.75 22.83
C SER A 7 -8.45 22.09 21.33
N GLN A 8 -7.65 23.08 20.95
CA GLN A 8 -7.27 23.31 19.56
C GLN A 8 -6.68 22.00 19.03
N ARG A 9 -7.42 21.31 18.15
CA ARG A 9 -6.83 20.25 17.33
C ARG A 9 -5.86 20.95 16.39
N GLN A 10 -4.57 20.88 16.68
CA GLN A 10 -3.55 21.20 15.69
C GLN A 10 -3.82 20.34 14.47
N THR A 11 -4.07 20.97 13.32
CA THR A 11 -4.05 20.29 12.03
C THR A 11 -2.61 19.83 11.81
N LEU A 12 -2.35 18.55 12.06
CA LEU A 12 -1.04 17.93 11.85
C LEU A 12 -0.84 17.76 10.35
N THR A 13 -0.42 18.81 9.66
CA THR A 13 0.00 18.72 8.27
C THR A 13 1.43 18.20 8.21
N TYR A 14 1.68 17.24 7.33
CA TYR A 14 3.03 16.79 7.05
C TYR A 14 3.83 17.89 6.36
N LYS A 15 5.11 18.01 6.72
CA LYS A 15 6.07 18.93 6.08
C LYS A 15 6.49 18.45 4.69
N GLY A 16 6.42 17.15 4.45
CA GLY A 16 6.69 16.50 3.19
C GLY A 16 5.99 15.15 3.13
N VAL A 17 5.46 14.82 1.95
CA VAL A 17 4.89 13.50 1.65
C VAL A 17 5.67 12.94 0.48
N HIS A 18 6.25 11.75 0.69
CA HIS A 18 7.10 11.07 -0.28
C HIS A 18 6.50 9.70 -0.59
N ASP A 19 6.07 9.51 -1.82
CA ASP A 19 5.46 8.29 -2.32
C ASP A 19 6.49 7.47 -3.10
N LEU A 20 6.56 6.19 -2.78
CA LEU A 20 7.34 5.20 -3.51
C LEU A 20 6.40 4.13 -4.08
N LEU A 21 6.21 4.16 -5.39
CA LEU A 21 5.44 3.18 -6.15
C LEU A 21 6.36 2.05 -6.60
N LEU A 22 6.16 0.85 -6.06
CA LEU A 22 6.96 -0.34 -6.31
C LEU A 22 6.18 -1.32 -7.19
N HIS A 23 6.86 -1.85 -8.19
CA HIS A 23 6.37 -2.96 -9.00
C HIS A 23 7.55 -3.71 -9.62
N TRP A 24 7.34 -4.89 -10.18
CA TRP A 24 8.42 -5.64 -10.87
C TRP A 24 8.70 -5.07 -12.27
N GLN A 25 9.94 -5.16 -12.75
CA GLN A 25 10.38 -4.66 -14.07
C GLN A 25 9.53 -5.17 -15.25
N ASP A 26 8.94 -6.35 -15.12
CA ASP A 26 8.14 -6.98 -16.17
C ASP A 26 6.64 -6.90 -15.86
N GLY A 27 6.20 -5.73 -15.38
CA GLY A 27 4.79 -5.41 -15.17
C GLY A 27 3.97 -5.51 -16.47
N SER A 28 2.66 -5.72 -16.33
CA SER A 28 1.75 -5.70 -17.48
C SER A 28 1.44 -4.26 -17.92
N GLU A 29 1.03 -4.09 -19.18
CA GLU A 29 0.58 -2.78 -19.68
C GLU A 29 -0.61 -2.22 -18.88
N SER A 30 -1.50 -3.10 -18.39
CA SER A 30 -2.62 -2.71 -17.52
C SER A 30 -2.13 -2.12 -16.19
N MET A 31 -1.18 -2.78 -15.53
CA MET A 31 -0.57 -2.29 -14.28
C MET A 31 0.08 -0.92 -14.50
N TYR A 32 0.83 -0.74 -15.59
CA TYR A 32 1.47 0.55 -15.88
C TYR A 32 0.44 1.68 -16.06
N LYS A 33 -0.70 1.40 -16.72
CA LYS A 33 -1.80 2.36 -16.85
C LYS A 33 -2.41 2.72 -15.50
N GLU A 34 -2.58 1.75 -14.61
CA GLU A 34 -3.12 1.96 -13.26
C GLU A 34 -2.13 2.75 -12.37
N LEU A 35 -0.85 2.38 -12.39
CA LEU A 35 0.22 3.09 -11.71
C LEU A 35 0.35 4.54 -12.20
N SER A 36 0.22 4.79 -13.50
CA SER A 36 0.20 6.15 -14.04
C SER A 36 -0.95 6.96 -13.44
N ARG A 37 -2.16 6.40 -13.36
CA ARG A 37 -3.32 7.11 -12.77
C ARG A 37 -3.13 7.40 -11.29
N LEU A 38 -2.48 6.49 -10.56
CA LEU A 38 -2.14 6.69 -9.15
C LEU A 38 -1.05 7.75 -8.98
N ARG A 39 0.00 7.70 -9.80
CA ARG A 39 1.04 8.73 -9.85
C ARG A 39 0.45 10.10 -10.11
N ASP A 40 -0.45 10.21 -11.08
CA ASP A 40 -1.05 11.50 -11.47
C ASP A 40 -1.96 12.04 -10.36
N VAL A 41 -2.72 11.19 -9.65
CA VAL A 41 -3.53 11.69 -8.53
C VAL A 41 -2.65 12.15 -7.36
N LEU A 42 -1.63 11.38 -6.98
CA LEU A 42 -0.74 11.72 -5.87
C LEU A 42 0.14 12.94 -6.19
N GLY A 43 0.69 12.99 -7.40
CA GLY A 43 1.58 14.07 -7.85
C GLY A 43 0.83 15.33 -8.25
N ASP A 44 -0.20 15.23 -9.09
CA ASP A 44 -0.83 16.41 -9.69
C ASP A 44 -2.00 16.94 -8.84
N THR A 45 -2.72 16.06 -8.14
CA THR A 45 -3.86 16.47 -7.29
C THR A 45 -3.43 16.74 -5.86
N TYR A 46 -2.62 15.86 -5.27
CA TYR A 46 -2.15 16.00 -3.88
C TYR A 46 -0.80 16.75 -3.75
N CYS A 47 -0.10 17.01 -4.86
CA CYS A 47 1.21 17.69 -4.88
C CYS A 47 2.29 16.95 -4.06
N TYR A 48 2.21 15.62 -4.00
CA TYR A 48 3.20 14.80 -3.30
C TYR A 48 4.43 14.51 -4.19
N ASP A 49 5.56 14.17 -3.54
CA ASP A 49 6.78 13.75 -4.23
C ASP A 49 6.69 12.26 -4.58
N VAL A 50 6.35 11.94 -5.82
CA VAL A 50 6.09 10.56 -6.27
C VAL A 50 7.28 10.00 -7.05
N LYS A 51 7.80 8.88 -6.56
CA LYS A 51 8.86 8.10 -7.21
C LYS A 51 8.37 6.70 -7.56
N GLU A 52 8.56 6.30 -8.81
CA GLU A 52 8.40 4.91 -9.23
C GLU A 52 9.76 4.18 -9.19
N TRP A 53 9.76 2.94 -8.72
CA TRP A 53 10.94 2.08 -8.76
C TRP A 53 10.60 0.63 -9.09
N GLN A 54 11.38 0.06 -10.01
CA GLN A 54 11.14 -1.27 -10.54
C GLN A 54 12.02 -2.30 -9.83
N ILE A 55 11.40 -3.30 -9.21
CA ILE A 55 12.08 -4.42 -8.59
C ILE A 55 12.72 -5.29 -9.68
N PRO A 56 14.05 -5.47 -9.68
CA PRO A 56 14.73 -6.23 -10.71
C PRO A 56 14.43 -7.73 -10.59
N ARG A 57 14.63 -8.48 -11.67
CA ARG A 57 14.46 -9.95 -11.71
C ARG A 57 15.67 -10.76 -11.25
N LYS A 58 16.69 -10.08 -10.74
CA LYS A 58 17.90 -10.70 -10.21
C LYS A 58 18.33 -9.91 -8.98
N ASP A 59 18.77 -10.63 -7.96
CA ASP A 59 19.25 -10.03 -6.71
C ASP A 59 18.18 -9.09 -6.07
N SER A 60 16.91 -9.36 -6.34
CA SER A 60 15.77 -8.47 -6.11
C SER A 60 15.66 -7.99 -4.69
N HIS A 61 15.87 -8.89 -3.73
CA HIS A 61 15.82 -8.58 -2.32
C HIS A 61 16.98 -7.66 -1.89
N CYS A 62 18.19 -7.89 -2.42
CA CYS A 62 19.37 -7.09 -2.12
C CYS A 62 19.23 -5.67 -2.70
N GLU A 63 18.85 -5.58 -3.98
CA GLU A 63 18.66 -4.32 -4.69
C GLU A 63 17.56 -3.47 -4.05
N LEU A 64 16.41 -4.07 -3.74
CA LEU A 64 15.33 -3.35 -3.07
C LEU A 64 15.74 -2.91 -1.66
N ASN A 65 16.45 -3.75 -0.90
CA ASN A 65 16.96 -3.37 0.42
C ASN A 65 17.87 -2.12 0.34
N ALA A 66 18.84 -2.14 -0.58
CA ALA A 66 19.76 -1.02 -0.79
C ALA A 66 19.02 0.25 -1.20
N TYR A 67 18.03 0.13 -2.10
CA TYR A 67 17.21 1.24 -2.54
C TYR A 67 16.37 1.83 -1.40
N LEU A 68 15.64 0.99 -0.64
CA LEU A 68 14.80 1.46 0.48
C LEU A 68 15.63 2.15 1.55
N LEU A 69 16.83 1.65 1.84
CA LEU A 69 17.73 2.30 2.80
C LEU A 69 18.16 3.69 2.32
N GLY A 70 18.54 3.80 1.04
CA GLY A 70 18.91 5.07 0.43
C GLY A 70 17.75 6.07 0.42
N TRP A 71 16.57 5.63 -0.01
CA TRP A 71 15.36 6.44 -0.07
C TRP A 71 14.93 6.89 1.34
N ARG A 72 14.89 5.98 2.32
CA ARG A 72 14.61 6.33 3.71
C ARG A 72 15.61 7.36 4.25
N LYS A 73 16.91 7.21 3.97
CA LYS A 73 17.92 8.19 4.43
C LYS A 73 17.67 9.60 3.87
N ALA A 74 17.12 9.70 2.67
CA ALA A 74 16.80 10.97 2.04
C ALA A 74 15.53 11.62 2.61
N HIS A 75 14.51 10.83 2.98
CA HIS A 75 13.17 11.33 3.26
C HIS A 75 12.66 11.09 4.69
N GLY A 76 13.31 10.21 5.46
CA GLY A 76 12.90 9.73 6.79
C GLY A 76 13.12 10.72 7.94
N ALA A 77 12.59 11.94 7.81
CA ALA A 77 12.71 13.02 8.79
C ALA A 77 11.40 13.27 9.55
N LYS A 78 11.52 13.86 10.74
CA LYS A 78 10.37 14.22 11.58
C LYS A 78 9.37 15.14 10.88
N GLY A 79 8.11 14.74 10.90
CA GLY A 79 7.01 15.47 10.29
C GLY A 79 6.84 15.18 8.80
N ASN A 80 7.58 14.22 8.24
CA ASN A 80 7.29 13.67 6.91
C ASN A 80 6.39 12.43 7.01
N LEU A 81 5.68 12.16 5.92
CA LEU A 81 4.98 10.91 5.66
C LEU A 81 5.69 10.18 4.51
N LEU A 82 6.03 8.91 4.73
CA LEU A 82 6.52 8.00 3.70
C LEU A 82 5.39 7.07 3.28
N ILE A 83 4.98 7.11 2.02
CA ILE A 83 3.97 6.21 1.48
C ILE A 83 4.68 5.19 0.59
N VAL A 84 4.53 3.91 0.90
CA VAL A 84 5.05 2.82 0.06
C VAL A 84 3.87 2.06 -0.51
N TYR A 85 3.69 2.17 -1.82
CA TYR A 85 2.68 1.45 -2.56
C TYR A 85 3.34 0.31 -3.33
N TYR A 86 2.79 -0.90 -3.27
CA TYR A 86 3.26 -2.04 -4.07
C TYR A 86 2.14 -2.59 -4.95
N ALA A 87 2.36 -2.58 -6.27
CA ALA A 87 1.54 -3.27 -7.25
C ALA A 87 2.17 -4.63 -7.59
N GLY A 88 1.48 -5.71 -7.26
CA GLY A 88 1.89 -7.02 -7.73
C GLY A 88 1.39 -8.17 -6.90
N ARG A 89 2.08 -9.31 -7.01
CA ARG A 89 1.66 -10.53 -6.34
C ARG A 89 2.28 -10.63 -4.95
N GLY A 90 1.50 -11.17 -4.03
CA GLY A 90 1.87 -11.46 -2.66
C GLY A 90 1.57 -12.92 -2.33
N SER A 91 2.29 -13.45 -1.36
CA SER A 91 2.00 -14.72 -0.73
C SER A 91 2.40 -14.64 0.74
N MET A 92 1.77 -15.48 1.56
CA MET A 92 2.17 -15.65 2.94
C MET A 92 3.14 -16.84 3.03
N GLY A 93 4.33 -16.59 3.55
CA GLY A 93 5.32 -17.63 3.83
C GLY A 93 4.95 -18.46 5.06
N LYS A 94 5.78 -19.47 5.38
CA LYS A 94 5.44 -20.49 6.39
C LYS A 94 5.40 -19.91 7.80
N GLY A 95 6.24 -18.92 8.09
CA GLY A 95 6.26 -18.17 9.36
C GLY A 95 5.29 -16.99 9.36
N ARG A 96 4.33 -16.96 8.42
CA ARG A 96 3.42 -15.85 8.16
C ARG A 96 4.10 -14.58 7.60
N GLU A 97 5.35 -14.68 7.13
CA GLU A 97 6.04 -13.60 6.43
C GLU A 97 5.27 -13.14 5.18
N SER A 98 5.16 -11.82 4.97
CA SER A 98 4.66 -11.27 3.72
C SER A 98 5.77 -11.37 2.67
N VAL A 99 5.48 -12.06 1.57
CA VAL A 99 6.43 -12.31 0.50
C VAL A 99 5.87 -11.79 -0.82
N TRP A 100 6.58 -10.87 -1.45
CA TRP A 100 6.25 -10.38 -2.78
C TRP A 100 6.86 -11.27 -3.85
N LEU A 101 6.06 -11.57 -4.87
CA LEU A 101 6.39 -12.55 -5.90
C LEU A 101 6.56 -11.87 -7.25
N CYS A 102 7.66 -12.17 -7.94
CA CYS A 102 7.85 -11.71 -9.32
C CYS A 102 6.88 -12.38 -10.29
N SER A 103 6.56 -13.67 -10.06
CA SER A 103 5.63 -14.44 -10.90
C SER A 103 5.02 -15.63 -10.13
N ASN A 104 4.15 -16.41 -10.78
CA ASN A 104 3.61 -17.65 -10.19
C ASN A 104 4.62 -18.82 -10.23
N ASN A 105 5.77 -18.65 -10.87
CA ASN A 105 6.77 -19.70 -10.95
C ASN A 105 7.45 -19.88 -9.59
N ALA A 106 7.50 -21.12 -9.11
CA ALA A 106 8.15 -21.48 -7.85
C ALA A 106 9.65 -21.10 -7.80
N ASN A 107 10.30 -20.99 -8.95
CA ASN A 107 11.70 -20.61 -9.08
C ASN A 107 11.91 -19.12 -9.40
N SER A 108 10.85 -18.32 -9.46
CA SER A 108 11.00 -16.88 -9.67
C SER A 108 11.47 -16.15 -8.42
N GLU A 109 12.06 -14.99 -8.63
CA GLU A 109 12.52 -14.11 -7.56
C GLU A 109 11.40 -13.75 -6.58
N ARG A 110 11.81 -13.61 -5.32
CA ARG A 110 10.93 -13.28 -4.21
C ARG A 110 11.58 -12.25 -3.32
N VAL A 111 10.76 -11.36 -2.78
CA VAL A 111 11.17 -10.41 -1.76
C VAL A 111 10.46 -10.74 -0.47
N ASN A 112 11.21 -10.99 0.60
CA ASN A 112 10.65 -11.01 1.95
C ASN A 112 10.33 -9.58 2.38
N TRP A 113 9.09 -9.15 2.18
CA TRP A 113 8.66 -7.78 2.50
C TRP A 113 8.65 -7.54 4.01
N THR A 114 8.28 -8.53 4.82
CA THR A 114 8.34 -8.40 6.29
C THR A 114 9.73 -8.01 6.76
N ALA A 115 10.79 -8.60 6.19
CA ALA A 115 12.17 -8.24 6.51
C ALA A 115 12.55 -6.82 6.02
N LEU A 116 12.10 -6.41 4.83
CA LEU A 116 12.42 -5.09 4.30
C LEU A 116 11.60 -3.96 4.92
N GLN A 117 10.40 -4.26 5.43
CA GLN A 117 9.59 -3.28 6.15
C GLN A 117 10.33 -2.75 7.37
N VAL A 118 11.11 -3.59 8.05
CA VAL A 118 12.00 -3.21 9.17
C VAL A 118 13.00 -2.14 8.75
N VAL A 119 13.53 -2.21 7.52
CA VAL A 119 14.48 -1.22 6.98
C VAL A 119 13.84 0.15 6.84
N LEU A 120 12.55 0.20 6.49
CA LEU A 120 11.81 1.45 6.34
C LEU A 120 11.42 2.10 7.67
N THR A 121 11.18 1.28 8.69
CA THR A 121 10.43 1.69 9.89
C THR A 121 11.30 1.75 11.16
N SER A 122 12.37 0.96 11.25
CA SER A 122 13.20 0.89 12.47
C SER A 122 13.97 2.19 12.72
N GLY A 123 13.57 2.96 13.72
CA GLY A 123 14.21 4.22 14.07
C GLY A 123 13.96 5.37 13.08
N THR A 124 12.89 5.30 12.28
CA THR A 124 12.45 6.44 11.45
C THR A 124 11.61 7.40 12.28
N GLU A 125 11.76 8.71 12.06
CA GLU A 125 10.95 9.76 12.69
C GLU A 125 9.75 10.19 11.83
N SER A 126 9.67 9.68 10.61
CA SER A 126 8.51 9.87 9.72
C SER A 126 7.41 8.89 10.06
N ASP A 127 6.17 9.28 9.79
CA ASP A 127 5.08 8.33 9.70
C ASP A 127 5.21 7.54 8.40
N VAL A 128 4.76 6.28 8.40
CA VAL A 128 4.88 5.37 7.26
C VAL A 128 3.51 4.75 6.95
N LEU A 129 3.03 4.95 5.74
CA LEU A 129 1.82 4.29 5.23
C LEU A 129 2.23 3.26 4.17
N ILE A 130 1.83 2.01 4.35
CA ILE A 130 2.07 0.94 3.39
C ILE A 130 0.75 0.59 2.72
N ILE A 131 0.72 0.59 1.39
CA ILE A 131 -0.44 0.23 0.59
C ILE A 131 -0.04 -0.96 -0.29
N ALA A 132 -0.59 -2.13 0.00
CA ALA A 132 -0.25 -3.36 -0.72
C ALA A 132 -1.43 -3.79 -1.61
N ASP A 133 -1.29 -3.57 -2.91
CA ASP A 133 -2.18 -4.12 -3.94
C ASP A 133 -1.73 -5.54 -4.28
N CYS A 134 -1.95 -6.46 -3.33
CA CYS A 134 -1.62 -7.88 -3.50
C CYS A 134 -2.55 -8.80 -2.69
N CYS A 135 -2.78 -10.00 -3.22
CA CYS A 135 -3.44 -11.09 -2.48
C CYS A 135 -2.51 -11.58 -1.35
N HIS A 136 -3.03 -11.84 -0.15
CA HIS A 136 -2.26 -12.28 1.02
C HIS A 136 -1.27 -11.25 1.60
N SER A 137 -1.65 -9.99 1.62
CA SER A 137 -0.97 -8.88 2.31
C SER A 137 -1.07 -8.95 3.85
N GLY A 138 -1.57 -10.06 4.41
CA GLY A 138 -1.73 -10.27 5.84
C GLY A 138 -0.43 -10.00 6.60
N SER A 139 -0.51 -9.11 7.59
CA SER A 139 0.63 -8.72 8.42
C SER A 139 1.00 -9.85 9.38
N PRO A 140 2.21 -10.45 9.29
CA PRO A 140 2.84 -10.96 10.50
C PRO A 140 3.16 -9.73 11.34
N GLY A 141 2.46 -9.59 12.47
CA GLY A 141 2.58 -8.45 13.35
C GLY A 141 4.03 -7.97 13.47
N TYR A 142 4.21 -6.68 13.23
CA TYR A 142 5.46 -5.97 13.42
C TYR A 142 6.09 -6.40 14.76
N PRO A 143 7.36 -6.86 14.80
CA PRO A 143 7.96 -7.31 16.04
C PRO A 143 7.89 -6.17 17.06
N SER A 144 7.22 -6.40 18.18
CA SER A 144 6.93 -5.38 19.21
C SER A 144 8.18 -4.71 19.80
N GLU A 145 9.36 -5.30 19.58
CA GLU A 145 10.66 -4.84 20.03
C GLU A 145 11.31 -3.81 19.08
N ILE A 146 10.85 -3.74 17.83
CA ILE A 146 11.36 -2.79 16.85
C ILE A 146 10.61 -1.48 17.03
N ARG A 147 11.30 -0.41 17.44
CA ARG A 147 10.67 0.90 17.63
C ARG A 147 10.67 1.68 16.32
N ALA A 148 9.50 1.83 15.70
CA ALA A 148 9.24 3.02 14.89
C ALA A 148 8.96 4.19 15.84
N TYR A 149 9.53 5.37 15.58
CA TYR A 149 9.16 6.57 16.35
C TYR A 149 7.89 7.23 15.78
N GLY A 150 7.58 6.98 14.50
CA GLY A 150 6.33 7.35 13.85
C GLY A 150 5.29 6.22 13.81
N VAL A 151 4.11 6.54 13.28
CA VAL A 151 2.98 5.63 13.04
C VAL A 151 3.26 4.77 11.81
N VAL A 152 2.91 3.48 11.88
CA VAL A 152 2.93 2.56 10.72
C VAL A 152 1.53 2.02 10.48
N GLU A 153 0.94 2.33 9.32
CA GLU A 153 -0.38 1.82 8.89
C GLU A 153 -0.26 0.98 7.62
N LEU A 154 -1.13 -0.04 7.46
CA LEU A 154 -1.18 -0.94 6.31
C LEU A 154 -2.59 -0.95 5.70
N LEU A 155 -2.69 -0.64 4.41
CA LEU A 155 -3.90 -0.79 3.60
C LEU A 155 -3.69 -1.94 2.60
N ALA A 156 -4.60 -2.90 2.56
CA ALA A 156 -4.45 -4.14 1.81
C ALA A 156 -5.61 -4.34 0.83
N ALA A 157 -5.32 -4.69 -0.42
CA ALA A 157 -6.35 -4.89 -1.44
C ALA A 157 -7.31 -6.05 -1.18
N CYS A 158 -6.87 -7.10 -0.48
CA CYS A 158 -7.72 -8.20 -0.08
C CYS A 158 -7.43 -8.63 1.36
N GLY A 159 -8.50 -9.01 2.07
CA GLY A 159 -8.42 -9.83 3.27
C GLY A 159 -7.95 -11.26 2.93
N PHE A 160 -7.72 -12.06 3.96
CA PHE A 160 -7.07 -13.38 3.93
C PHE A 160 -7.70 -14.43 2.98
N GLU A 161 -8.85 -14.18 2.35
CA GLU A 161 -9.68 -15.20 1.69
C GLU A 161 -10.22 -14.84 0.28
N SER A 162 -9.70 -13.83 -0.41
CA SER A 162 -10.14 -13.54 -1.80
C SER A 162 -9.00 -13.20 -2.77
N VAL A 163 -9.21 -13.53 -4.04
CA VAL A 163 -8.34 -13.17 -5.16
C VAL A 163 -8.78 -11.80 -5.67
N ALA A 164 -7.91 -10.80 -5.56
CA ALA A 164 -8.13 -9.50 -6.18
C ALA A 164 -8.20 -9.65 -7.71
N PRO A 165 -9.14 -9.00 -8.41
CA PRO A 165 -9.05 -8.82 -9.86
C PRO A 165 -7.71 -8.15 -10.19
N MET A 166 -6.83 -8.84 -10.93
CA MET A 166 -5.51 -8.33 -11.32
C MET A 166 -5.59 -7.30 -12.46
N ASP A 167 -6.73 -7.18 -13.11
CA ASP A 167 -6.99 -6.33 -14.27
C ASP A 167 -8.48 -5.97 -14.37
N GLY A 168 -8.77 -4.82 -15.00
CA GLY A 168 -10.14 -4.37 -15.33
C GLY A 168 -10.65 -3.23 -14.46
N GLU A 169 -11.92 -2.84 -14.67
CA GLU A 169 -12.58 -1.70 -14.01
C GLU A 169 -12.77 -1.86 -12.49
N HIS A 170 -12.25 -2.93 -11.89
CA HIS A 170 -12.48 -3.32 -10.50
C HIS A 170 -11.19 -3.64 -9.73
N CYS A 171 -10.02 -3.33 -10.31
CA CYS A 171 -8.76 -3.47 -9.58
C CYS A 171 -8.71 -2.48 -8.40
N PHE A 172 -7.97 -2.85 -7.36
CA PHE A 172 -7.85 -2.05 -6.14
C PHE A 172 -7.28 -0.66 -6.44
N THR A 173 -6.26 -0.58 -7.31
CA THR A 173 -5.63 0.69 -7.68
C THR A 173 -6.60 1.69 -8.30
N LEU A 174 -7.52 1.24 -9.16
CA LEU A 174 -8.52 2.13 -9.75
C LEU A 174 -9.46 2.70 -8.67
N ASN A 175 -9.98 1.85 -7.81
CA ASN A 175 -10.85 2.25 -6.71
C ASN A 175 -10.12 3.18 -5.72
N LEU A 176 -8.85 2.91 -5.46
CA LEU A 176 -7.99 3.77 -4.65
C LEU A 176 -7.87 5.16 -5.27
N VAL A 177 -7.57 5.24 -6.57
CA VAL A 177 -7.47 6.52 -7.30
C VAL A 177 -8.78 7.30 -7.23
N GLU A 178 -9.92 6.64 -7.43
CA GLU A 178 -11.21 7.31 -7.39
C GLU A 178 -11.60 7.77 -5.99
N GLN A 179 -11.29 6.98 -4.95
CA GLN A 179 -11.52 7.40 -3.56
C GLN A 179 -10.61 8.59 -3.20
N LEU A 180 -9.33 8.55 -3.60
CA LEU A 180 -8.40 9.68 -3.45
C LEU A 180 -8.93 10.95 -4.13
N LYS A 181 -9.51 10.85 -5.33
CA LYS A 181 -10.11 12.00 -6.02
C LYS A 181 -11.36 12.52 -5.30
N LYS A 182 -12.21 11.61 -4.82
CA LYS A 182 -13.45 11.95 -4.10
C LYS A 182 -13.16 12.69 -2.79
N ASP A 183 -12.17 12.23 -2.04
CA ASP A 183 -11.86 12.75 -0.70
C ASP A 183 -10.85 13.91 -0.72
N HIS A 184 -10.40 14.31 -1.92
CA HIS A 184 -9.44 15.40 -2.05
C HIS A 184 -10.00 16.70 -1.44
N GLY A 185 -9.20 17.34 -0.59
CA GLY A 185 -9.59 18.55 0.14
C GLY A 185 -10.46 18.30 1.38
N MET A 186 -10.74 17.03 1.73
CA MET A 186 -11.45 16.66 2.95
C MET A 186 -10.50 16.09 4.00
N ASP A 187 -10.67 16.49 5.26
CA ASP A 187 -9.99 15.86 6.39
C ASP A 187 -10.61 14.48 6.65
N CYS A 188 -9.96 13.41 6.18
CA CYS A 188 -10.37 12.03 6.41
C CYS A 188 -9.30 11.28 7.19
N LYS A 189 -9.71 10.49 8.19
CA LYS A 189 -8.79 9.55 8.85
C LYS A 189 -8.48 8.40 7.90
N THR A 190 -7.23 7.93 7.85
CA THR A 190 -6.84 6.78 7.03
C THR A 190 -7.75 5.56 7.25
N SER A 191 -8.18 5.32 8.49
CA SER A 191 -9.10 4.22 8.82
C SER A 191 -10.48 4.35 8.17
N LEU A 192 -11.03 5.57 8.11
CA LEU A 192 -12.32 5.84 7.47
C LEU A 192 -12.18 5.75 5.96
N PHE A 193 -11.13 6.37 5.40
CA PHE A 193 -10.77 6.26 3.99
C PHE A 193 -10.69 4.79 3.55
N TYR A 194 -9.98 3.96 4.32
CA TYR A 194 -9.84 2.54 4.01
C TYR A 194 -11.16 1.77 4.15
N THR A 195 -11.99 2.11 5.13
CA THR A 195 -13.32 1.51 5.27
C THR A 195 -14.20 1.82 4.05
N GLU A 196 -14.21 3.07 3.58
CA GLU A 196 -14.96 3.46 2.38
C GLU A 196 -14.43 2.78 1.12
N LEU A 197 -13.10 2.68 0.98
CA LEU A 197 -12.46 1.97 -0.12
C LEU A 197 -12.86 0.48 -0.12
N LEU A 198 -12.84 -0.18 1.04
CA LEU A 198 -13.28 -1.58 1.16
C LEU A 198 -14.77 -1.74 0.85
N CYS A 199 -15.64 -0.84 1.35
CA CYS A 199 -17.06 -0.87 1.01
C CYS A 199 -17.26 -0.81 -0.50
N ARG A 200 -16.58 0.11 -1.20
CA ARG A 200 -16.63 0.24 -2.66
C ARG A 200 -16.21 -1.04 -3.38
N LEU A 201 -15.15 -1.70 -2.89
CA LEU A 201 -14.68 -2.97 -3.44
C LEU A 201 -15.67 -4.13 -3.20
N THR A 202 -16.44 -4.10 -2.10
CA THR A 202 -17.42 -5.15 -1.75
C THR A 202 -18.82 -4.94 -2.33
N GLU A 203 -19.23 -3.69 -2.59
CA GLU A 203 -20.54 -3.35 -3.18
C GLU A 203 -20.65 -3.84 -4.63
N TYR A 204 -19.53 -4.18 -5.25
CA TYR A 204 -19.48 -4.78 -6.58
C TYR A 204 -19.54 -6.32 -6.51
N ALA A 205 -20.74 -6.87 -6.26
CA ALA A 205 -21.02 -8.29 -6.50
C ALA A 205 -21.36 -8.50 -7.99
N PRO A 206 -20.79 -9.50 -8.69
CA PRO A 206 -21.09 -9.73 -10.09
C PRO A 206 -22.58 -10.08 -10.25
N SER A 207 -23.31 -9.24 -10.98
CA SER A 207 -24.60 -9.60 -11.55
C SER A 207 -24.38 -10.73 -12.57
N GLY A 208 -24.43 -11.99 -12.14
CA GLY A 208 -24.28 -13.10 -13.09
C GLY A 208 -23.96 -14.51 -12.58
N ILE A 209 -24.24 -14.88 -11.32
CA ILE A 209 -24.29 -16.30 -10.96
C ILE A 209 -25.75 -16.68 -10.77
N GLU A 210 -26.39 -17.12 -11.86
CA GLU A 210 -27.56 -17.99 -11.74
C GLU A 210 -27.14 -19.23 -10.94
N GLN A 211 -27.72 -19.38 -9.75
CA GLN A 211 -27.76 -20.66 -9.07
C GLN A 211 -28.49 -21.65 -9.98
N ARG A 212 -27.77 -22.49 -10.72
CA ARG A 212 -28.32 -23.79 -11.15
C ARG A 212 -28.46 -24.66 -9.90
N ALA A 213 -29.59 -24.49 -9.23
CA ALA A 213 -30.07 -25.44 -8.25
C ALA A 213 -30.50 -26.73 -8.97
N GLY A 214 -29.77 -27.81 -8.68
CA GLY A 214 -30.26 -29.18 -8.55
C GLY A 214 -31.05 -29.82 -9.71
N GLU A 215 -30.35 -30.62 -10.52
CA GLU A 215 -30.91 -31.86 -11.05
C GLU A 215 -30.07 -33.02 -10.49
N LEU A 216 -30.58 -33.65 -9.43
CA LEU A 216 -30.39 -35.07 -9.08
C LEU A 216 -31.70 -35.58 -8.47
#